data_AF-A0A8B5XXL4-F1
#
_entry.id   AF-A0A8B5XXL4-F1
#
_cell.length_a   1.000
_cell.length_b   1.000
_cell.length_c   1.000
_cell.angle_alpha   90.00
_cell.angle_beta   90.00
_cell.angle_gamma   90.00
#
_symmetry.space_group_name_H-M   'P 1'
#
loop_
_entity.id
_entity.type
_entity.pdbx_description
1 polymer ?
#
loop_
_entity_poly.entity_id
_entity_poly.type
_entity_poly.pdbx_seq_one_letter_code
_entity_poly.pdbx_strand_id
1 'polypeptide(L)'
;MEQTLLVIKDAYVRLVKILTKEKKDLEHIIRQAKASIELIEICLLDCESAEQYRKTMMELSSIYREIDKPRVGLSDYFIWDDNYDKRIVANNELDGIKDILLKEFKRDI
;
A
#
# COMPACT_ATOMS: atom_id res chain seq x y z
N MET A 1 -8.52 15.99 -1.15
CA MET A 1 -7.04 15.98 -1.08
C MET A 1 -6.62 15.33 0.23
N GLU A 2 -6.78 16.00 1.37
CA GLU A 2 -6.39 15.47 2.70
C GLU A 2 -7.07 14.12 3.03
N GLN A 3 -8.38 14.02 2.86
CA GLN A 3 -9.11 12.77 3.14
C GLN A 3 -8.63 11.58 2.29
N THR A 4 -8.30 11.82 1.02
CA THR A 4 -7.76 10.78 0.10
C THR A 4 -6.41 10.28 0.61
N LEU A 5 -5.52 11.21 0.96
CA LEU A 5 -4.20 10.90 1.53
C LEU A 5 -4.30 10.10 2.84
N LEU A 6 -5.23 10.46 3.73
CA LEU A 6 -5.47 9.72 4.97
C LEU A 6 -5.95 8.29 4.73
N VAL A 7 -6.83 8.07 3.76
CA VAL A 7 -7.31 6.72 3.38
C VAL A 7 -6.16 5.87 2.80
N ILE A 8 -5.35 6.46 1.92
CA ILE A 8 -4.18 5.78 1.34
C ILE A 8 -3.14 5.46 2.43
N LYS A 9 -2.92 6.39 3.37
CA LYS A 9 -2.01 6.17 4.51
C LYS A 9 -2.46 5.01 5.38
N ASP A 10 -3.74 4.95 5.75
CA ASP A 10 -4.29 3.83 6.53
C ASP A 10 -4.08 2.49 5.82
N ALA A 11 -4.34 2.44 4.51
CA ALA A 11 -4.12 1.24 3.71
C ALA A 11 -2.65 0.78 3.74
N TYR A 12 -1.68 1.70 3.59
CA TYR A 12 -0.25 1.36 3.68
C TYR A 12 0.19 0.98 5.11
N VAL A 13 -0.35 1.61 6.15
CA VAL A 13 -0.07 1.22 7.55
C VAL A 13 -0.56 -0.20 7.81
N ARG A 14 -1.77 -0.55 7.36
CA ARG A 14 -2.32 -1.90 7.45
C ARG A 14 -1.46 -2.89 6.68
N LEU A 15 -1.00 -2.53 5.48
CA LEU A 15 -0.10 -3.35 4.68
C LEU A 15 1.20 -3.64 5.43
N VAL A 16 1.87 -2.62 5.96
CA VAL A 16 3.10 -2.79 6.77
C VAL A 16 2.85 -3.72 7.96
N LYS A 17 1.72 -3.57 8.66
CA LYS A 17 1.37 -4.40 9.82
C LYS A 17 1.19 -5.87 9.44
N ILE A 18 0.58 -6.17 8.29
CA ILE A 18 0.40 -7.54 7.79
C ILE A 18 1.76 -8.13 7.40
N LEU A 19 2.54 -7.40 6.59
CA LEU A 19 3.82 -7.88 6.06
C LEU A 19 4.91 -8.03 7.13
N THR A 20 4.93 -7.17 8.17
CA THR A 20 5.95 -7.21 9.24
C THR A 20 5.77 -8.40 10.19
N LYS A 21 4.59 -9.02 10.21
CA LYS A 21 4.37 -10.27 10.95
C LYS A 21 5.02 -11.48 10.28
N GLU A 22 5.50 -11.32 9.05
CA GLU A 22 5.94 -12.40 8.17
C GLU A 22 7.43 -12.28 7.76
N LYS A 23 7.92 -13.32 7.07
CA LYS A 23 9.34 -13.61 6.73
C LYS A 23 10.13 -12.45 6.09
N LYS A 24 11.47 -12.61 6.10
CA LYS A 24 12.49 -11.70 5.54
C LYS A 24 12.34 -11.35 4.05
N ASP A 25 11.66 -12.18 3.26
CA ASP A 25 11.56 -11.99 1.80
C ASP A 25 10.69 -10.79 1.40
N LEU A 26 9.99 -10.17 2.37
CA LEU A 26 9.10 -9.03 2.16
C LEU A 26 9.72 -7.67 2.53
N GLU A 27 10.99 -7.65 2.94
CA GLU A 27 11.69 -6.43 3.38
C GLU A 27 11.68 -5.31 2.33
N HIS A 28 11.74 -5.65 1.04
CA HIS A 28 11.66 -4.66 -0.03
C HIS A 28 10.28 -3.98 -0.08
N ILE A 29 9.21 -4.76 -0.05
CA ILE A 29 7.83 -4.26 -0.10
C ILE A 29 7.49 -3.45 1.17
N ILE A 30 7.94 -3.93 2.34
CA ILE A 30 7.77 -3.20 3.60
C ILE A 30 8.45 -1.83 3.53
N ARG A 31 9.66 -1.74 2.95
CA ARG A 31 10.36 -0.45 2.76
C ARG A 31 9.58 0.47 1.83
N GLN A 32 9.06 -0.03 0.71
CA GLN A 32 8.25 0.77 -0.22
C GLN A 32 6.95 1.27 0.41
N ALA A 33 6.26 0.42 1.18
CA ALA A 33 5.05 0.82 1.90
C ALA A 33 5.34 1.87 2.98
N LYS A 34 6.47 1.75 3.70
CA LYS A 34 6.91 2.78 4.66
C LYS A 34 7.26 4.11 3.99
N ALA A 35 7.97 4.07 2.86
CA ALA A 35 8.26 5.28 2.08
C ALA A 35 6.98 5.97 1.60
N SER A 36 5.95 5.21 1.23
CA SER A 36 4.64 5.77 0.87
C SER A 36 3.97 6.48 2.03
N ILE A 37 4.06 5.95 3.26
CA ILE A 37 3.54 6.61 4.47
C ILE A 37 4.27 7.94 4.70
N GLU A 38 5.60 7.96 4.59
CA GLU A 38 6.43 9.15 4.77
C GLU A 38 6.10 10.23 3.71
N LEU A 39 5.97 9.84 2.44
CA LEU A 39 5.55 10.75 1.36
C LEU A 39 4.20 11.40 1.65
N ILE A 40 3.25 10.63 2.20
CA ILE A 40 1.94 11.15 2.58
C ILE A 40 2.04 12.11 3.76
N GLU A 41 2.84 11.80 4.78
CA GLU A 41 3.04 12.67 5.94
C GLU A 41 3.66 14.01 5.54
N ILE A 42 4.67 13.99 4.69
CA ILE A 42 5.28 15.21 4.13
C ILE A 42 4.24 16.02 3.36
N CYS A 43 3.43 15.35 2.52
CA CYS A 43 2.38 16.02 1.76
C CYS A 43 1.27 16.59 2.66
N LEU A 44 0.90 15.91 3.73
CA LEU A 44 -0.10 16.42 4.68
C LEU A 44 0.40 17.63 5.48
N LEU A 45 1.71 17.74 5.72
CA LEU A 45 2.31 18.84 6.46
C LEU A 45 2.57 20.06 5.56
N ASP A 46 3.14 19.85 4.38
CA ASP A 46 3.76 20.92 3.57
C ASP A 46 3.25 20.99 2.11
N CYS A 47 2.06 20.43 1.81
CA CYS A 47 1.51 20.53 0.45
C CYS A 47 0.85 21.90 0.21
N GLU A 48 1.63 22.83 -0.32
CA GLU A 48 1.21 24.20 -0.61
C GLU A 48 0.51 24.34 -1.97
N SER A 49 0.55 23.31 -2.83
CA SER A 49 0.02 23.39 -4.19
C SER A 49 -0.62 22.11 -4.70
N ALA A 50 -1.59 22.26 -5.61
CA ALA A 50 -2.21 21.15 -6.32
C ALA A 50 -1.21 20.34 -7.18
N GLU A 51 -0.14 20.98 -7.66
CA GLU A 51 0.91 20.31 -8.44
C GLU A 51 1.72 19.35 -7.56
N GLN A 52 2.09 19.78 -6.35
CA GLN A 52 2.77 18.92 -5.38
C GLN A 52 1.89 17.73 -4.97
N TYR A 53 0.60 17.96 -4.70
CA TYR A 53 -0.37 16.89 -4.45
C TYR A 53 -0.40 15.87 -5.61
N ARG A 54 -0.52 16.35 -6.86
CA ARG A 54 -0.54 15.48 -8.04
C ARG A 54 0.74 14.67 -8.18
N LYS A 55 1.90 15.29 -7.96
CA LYS A 55 3.20 14.60 -8.00
C LYS A 55 3.27 13.50 -6.94
N THR A 56 2.85 13.79 -5.70
CA THR A 56 2.76 12.79 -4.63
C THR A 56 1.82 11.64 -5.02
N MET A 57 0.64 11.93 -5.56
CA MET A 57 -0.30 10.89 -5.99
C MET A 57 0.25 10.01 -7.11
N MET A 58 0.97 10.60 -8.08
CA MET A 58 1.64 9.84 -9.14
C MET A 58 2.72 8.91 -8.59
N GLU A 59 3.52 9.39 -7.63
CA GLU A 59 4.57 8.60 -6.99
C GLU A 59 3.97 7.45 -6.15
N LEU A 60 2.93 7.73 -5.36
CA LEU A 60 2.21 6.71 -4.59
C LEU A 60 1.58 5.64 -5.49
N SER A 61 0.99 6.04 -6.63
CA SER A 61 0.46 5.09 -7.60
C SER A 61 1.55 4.26 -8.26
N SER A 62 2.73 4.85 -8.51
CA SER A 62 3.88 4.14 -9.07
C SER A 62 4.38 3.07 -8.10
N ILE A 63 4.55 3.42 -6.83
CA ILE A 63 4.96 2.49 -5.78
C ILE A 63 3.95 1.34 -5.66
N TYR A 64 2.64 1.66 -5.62
CA TYR A 64 1.60 0.63 -5.58
C TYR A 64 1.70 -0.36 -6.75
N ARG A 65 1.93 0.13 -7.98
CA ARG A 65 2.11 -0.73 -9.15
C ARG A 65 3.35 -1.61 -9.07
N GLU A 66 4.40 -1.16 -8.39
CA GLU A 66 5.60 -1.97 -8.15
C GLU A 66 5.35 -3.07 -7.12
N ILE A 67 4.64 -2.74 -6.04
CA ILE A 67 4.21 -3.71 -5.03
C ILE A 67 3.26 -4.75 -5.64
N ASP A 68 2.35 -4.35 -6.53
CA ASP A 68 1.34 -5.22 -7.14
C ASP A 68 1.81 -5.93 -8.44
N LYS A 69 3.12 -5.88 -8.78
CA LYS A 69 3.66 -6.54 -10.00
C LYS A 69 3.67 -8.08 -9.89
N PRO A 70 3.47 -8.80 -11.02
CA PRO A 70 3.10 -10.21 -11.05
C PRO A 70 4.32 -11.16 -10.94
N ARG A 71 5.13 -11.01 -9.90
CA ARG A 71 6.04 -12.10 -9.49
C ARG A 71 5.51 -12.87 -8.29
N VAL A 72 4.72 -12.21 -7.42
CA VAL A 72 3.88 -12.76 -6.34
C VAL A 72 2.93 -11.60 -6.00
N GLY A 73 1.67 -11.58 -6.47
CA GLY A 73 0.77 -10.45 -6.18
C GLY A 73 0.47 -10.32 -4.67
N LEU A 74 -0.23 -9.25 -4.24
CA LEU A 74 -0.72 -9.16 -2.85
C LEU A 74 -1.53 -10.40 -2.43
N SER A 75 -2.22 -11.04 -3.37
CA SER A 75 -2.96 -12.30 -3.18
C SER A 75 -2.09 -13.54 -2.94
N ASP A 76 -0.79 -13.47 -3.23
CA ASP A 76 0.09 -14.64 -3.33
C ASP A 76 1.14 -14.73 -2.20
N TYR A 77 1.23 -13.71 -1.34
CA TYR A 77 2.29 -13.64 -0.30
C TYR A 77 2.20 -14.75 0.74
N PHE A 78 0.99 -15.25 1.02
CA PHE A 78 0.75 -16.28 2.01
C PHE A 78 0.53 -17.67 1.42
N ILE A 79 0.69 -17.90 0.11
CA ILE A 79 0.44 -19.21 -0.51
C ILE A 79 1.24 -20.34 0.18
N TRP A 80 2.40 -20.00 0.77
CA TRP A 80 3.33 -20.93 1.40
C TRP A 80 3.19 -21.09 2.92
N ASP A 81 2.17 -20.51 3.57
CA ASP A 81 1.87 -20.82 4.98
C ASP A 81 1.08 -22.14 5.06
N ASP A 82 1.52 -23.07 5.91
CA ASP A 82 0.88 -24.37 6.08
C ASP A 82 -0.51 -24.27 6.74
N ASN A 83 -0.81 -23.14 7.39
CA ASN A 83 -2.10 -22.89 8.04
C ASN A 83 -3.08 -22.19 7.09
N TYR A 84 -4.01 -22.97 6.54
CA TYR A 84 -5.06 -22.50 5.64
C TYR A 84 -5.88 -21.31 6.19
N ASP A 85 -6.29 -21.35 7.46
CA ASP A 85 -7.13 -20.30 8.05
C ASP A 85 -6.37 -18.97 8.16
N LYS A 86 -5.09 -19.02 8.55
CA LYS A 86 -4.23 -17.83 8.58
C LYS A 86 -4.06 -17.22 7.20
N ARG A 87 -3.88 -18.06 6.17
CA ARG A 87 -3.78 -17.60 4.78
C ARG A 87 -5.02 -16.88 4.30
N ILE A 88 -6.20 -17.46 4.54
CA ILE A 88 -7.47 -16.88 4.10
C ILE A 88 -7.70 -15.52 4.77
N VAL A 89 -7.45 -15.40 6.07
CA VAL A 89 -7.60 -14.13 6.78
C VAL A 89 -6.63 -13.08 6.23
N ALA A 90 -5.36 -13.42 6.07
CA ALA A 90 -4.36 -12.47 5.59
C ALA A 90 -4.60 -12.05 4.13
N ASN A 91 -4.95 -13.00 3.25
CA ASN A 91 -5.25 -12.71 1.86
C ASN A 91 -6.51 -11.85 1.70
N ASN A 92 -7.58 -12.12 2.46
CA ASN A 92 -8.78 -11.27 2.44
C ASN A 92 -8.47 -9.83 2.90
N GLU A 93 -7.62 -9.66 3.90
CA GLU A 93 -7.18 -8.33 4.33
C GLU A 93 -6.35 -7.62 3.24
N LEU A 94 -5.46 -8.35 2.55
CA LEU A 94 -4.66 -7.82 1.46
C LEU A 94 -5.50 -7.45 0.23
N ASP A 95 -6.49 -8.26 -0.14
CA ASP A 95 -7.44 -7.94 -1.21
C ASP A 95 -8.23 -6.67 -0.89
N GLY A 96 -8.67 -6.51 0.36
CA GLY A 96 -9.33 -5.27 0.80
C GLY A 96 -8.43 -4.04 0.70
N ILE A 97 -7.13 -4.17 1.02
CA ILE A 97 -6.15 -3.08 0.86
C ILE A 97 -5.97 -2.74 -0.62
N LYS A 98 -5.87 -3.77 -1.48
CA LYS A 98 -5.75 -3.62 -2.93
C LYS A 98 -6.93 -2.83 -3.50
N ASP A 99 -8.15 -3.19 -3.12
CA ASP A 99 -9.36 -2.52 -3.59
C ASP A 99 -9.42 -1.04 -3.15
N ILE A 100 -9.03 -0.75 -1.91
CA ILE A 100 -8.96 0.63 -1.40
C ILE A 100 -7.98 1.45 -2.24
N LEU A 101 -6.74 0.97 -2.39
CA LEU A 101 -5.70 1.68 -3.14
C LEU A 101 -6.07 1.87 -4.61
N LEU A 102 -6.59 0.81 -5.26
CA LEU A 102 -7.03 0.88 -6.64
C LEU A 102 -8.15 1.91 -6.83
N LYS A 103 -9.09 2.00 -5.89
CA LYS A 103 -10.19 2.96 -5.92
C LYS A 103 -9.68 4.39 -5.78
N GLU A 104 -8.81 4.67 -4.83
CA GLU A 104 -8.29 6.02 -4.63
C GLU A 104 -7.36 6.46 -5.77
N PHE A 105 -6.53 5.58 -6.33
CA PHE A 105 -5.69 5.93 -7.48
C PHE A 105 -6.46 6.10 -8.79
N LYS A 106 -7.61 5.44 -8.97
CA LYS A 106 -8.48 5.64 -10.15
C LYS A 106 -9.31 6.92 -10.09
N ARG A 107 -9.50 7.50 -8.91
CA ARG A 107 -10.27 8.76 -8.74
C ARG A 107 -9.50 9.99 -9.18
N ASP A 108 -8.17 9.91 -9.21
CA ASP A 108 -7.26 11.02 -9.49
C ASP A 108 -6.63 10.96 -10.92
N ILE A 109 -7.15 10.10 -11.81
CA ILE A 109 -6.83 10.04 -13.27
C ILE A 109 -8.07 10.42 -14.06
#